data_AF-A0A3C0X0U1-F1
#
_entry.id   AF-A0A3C0X0U1-F1
#
_cell.length_a   1.000
_cell.length_b   1.000
_cell.length_c   1.000
_cell.angle_alpha   90.00
_cell.angle_beta   90.00
_cell.angle_gamma   90.00
#
_symmetry.space_group_name_H-M   'P 1'
#
loop_
_entity.id
_entity.type
_entity.pdbx_description
1 polymer ?
#
loop_
_entity_poly.entity_id
_entity_poly.type
_entity_poly.pdbx_seq_one_letter_code
_entity_poly.pdbx_strand_id
1 'polypeptide(L)'
;MKEVTKLGLKQFLRLILINVMCFFVVISFSVLSTAVFTKNIGYTAYGTSSESSEPEELYTYYYADGEDTKKQEYTDRGYTVSESKIRSTLSGTGNAVFLTVSQIFCLLILISFIYSNLWQLGTKDSNLVKFKHEKEDRLKGVKIGAVSVIPLYLGLIALAVFNAGAFVKFPVALYKTVHASFYSFIQLISGGAATVADLSVPRIILLFLLPLVIVAASGGAYILGYNNYSLGEKLIYKKKSGGEK
;
A
#
# COMPACT_ATOMS: atom_id res chain seq x y z
N MET A 1 12.00 26.10 -15.01
CA MET A 1 12.07 24.66 -15.38
C MET A 1 13.12 23.89 -14.59
N LYS A 2 14.42 24.24 -14.66
CA LYS A 2 15.48 23.49 -13.95
C LYS A 2 15.22 23.27 -12.44
N GLU A 3 14.74 24.31 -11.74
CA GLU A 3 14.41 24.20 -10.30
C GLU A 3 13.24 23.26 -10.02
N VAL A 4 12.14 23.40 -10.77
CA VAL A 4 10.96 22.52 -10.68
C VAL A 4 11.36 21.07 -10.93
N THR A 5 12.21 20.81 -11.92
CA THR A 5 12.71 19.47 -12.20
C THR A 5 13.51 18.90 -11.02
N LYS A 6 14.41 19.70 -10.44
CA LYS A 6 15.21 19.30 -9.27
C LYS A 6 14.32 19.00 -8.06
N LEU A 7 13.33 19.86 -7.79
CA LEU A 7 12.39 19.67 -6.68
C LEU A 7 11.47 18.46 -6.93
N GLY A 8 11.02 18.25 -8.17
CA GLY A 8 10.24 17.09 -8.58
C GLY A 8 11.02 15.79 -8.41
N LEU A 9 12.30 15.75 -8.78
CA LEU A 9 13.17 14.59 -8.56
C LEU A 9 13.37 14.32 -7.06
N LYS A 10 13.62 15.37 -6.26
CA LYS A 10 13.71 15.22 -4.79
C LYS A 10 12.41 14.68 -4.20
N GLN A 11 11.27 15.13 -4.72
CA GLN A 11 9.96 14.64 -4.32
C GLN A 11 9.76 13.17 -4.72
N PHE A 12 10.19 12.77 -5.91
CA PHE A 12 10.17 11.36 -6.34
C PHE A 12 10.99 10.46 -5.42
N LEU A 13 12.22 10.87 -5.04
CA LEU A 13 13.04 10.09 -4.11
C LEU A 13 12.34 9.89 -2.74
N ARG A 14 11.55 10.87 -2.30
CA ARG A 14 10.72 10.72 -1.10
C ARG A 14 9.56 9.76 -1.33
N LEU A 15 8.95 9.74 -2.51
CA LEU A 15 7.92 8.74 -2.84
C LEU A 15 8.48 7.32 -2.74
N ILE A 16 9.74 7.08 -3.11
CA ILE A 16 10.39 5.76 -2.90
C ILE A 16 10.40 5.41 -1.42
N LEU A 17 10.89 6.32 -0.57
CA LEU A 17 10.90 6.10 0.89
C LEU A 17 9.50 5.88 1.46
N ILE A 18 8.51 6.66 1.01
CA ILE A 18 7.11 6.51 1.41
C ILE A 18 6.58 5.13 1.03
N ASN A 19 6.88 4.62 -0.17
CA ASN A 19 6.47 3.28 -0.57
C ASN A 19 7.10 2.21 0.32
N VAL A 20 8.37 2.35 0.70
CA VAL A 20 9.02 1.43 1.65
C VAL A 20 8.30 1.45 3.01
N MET A 21 7.96 2.63 3.53
CA MET A 21 7.20 2.73 4.79
C MET A 21 5.80 2.10 4.67
N CYS A 22 5.08 2.40 3.59
CA CYS A 22 3.75 1.87 3.33
C CYS A 22 3.78 0.34 3.14
N PHE A 23 4.86 -0.23 2.58
CA PHE A 23 5.03 -1.67 2.47
C PHE A 23 4.97 -2.36 3.84
N PHE A 24 5.72 -1.85 4.83
CA PHE A 24 5.67 -2.39 6.19
C PHE A 24 4.30 -2.22 6.85
N VAL A 25 3.61 -1.11 6.59
CA VAL A 25 2.25 -0.86 7.07
C VAL A 25 1.27 -1.90 6.49
N VAL A 26 1.33 -2.13 5.18
CA VAL A 26 0.48 -3.12 4.50
C VAL A 26 0.75 -4.52 5.04
N ILE A 27 2.01 -4.93 5.19
CA ILE A 27 2.35 -6.25 5.75
C ILE A 27 1.80 -6.38 7.18
N SER A 28 2.00 -5.37 8.01
CA SER A 28 1.55 -5.38 9.41
C SER A 28 0.03 -5.57 9.49
N PHE A 29 -0.73 -4.81 8.70
CA PHE A 29 -2.18 -4.97 8.66
C PHE A 29 -2.60 -6.30 8.03
N SER A 30 -1.88 -6.83 7.04
CA SER A 30 -2.17 -8.14 6.46
C SER A 30 -2.04 -9.26 7.51
N VAL A 31 -0.99 -9.22 8.33
CA VAL A 31 -0.78 -10.20 9.41
C VAL A 31 -1.88 -10.07 10.46
N LEU A 32 -2.19 -8.84 10.91
CA LEU A 32 -3.25 -8.61 11.89
C LEU A 32 -4.62 -9.05 11.39
N SER A 33 -4.97 -8.71 10.15
CA SER A 33 -6.23 -9.13 9.54
C SER A 33 -6.32 -10.64 9.39
N THR A 34 -5.23 -11.31 9.00
CA THR A 34 -5.18 -12.77 8.94
C THR A 34 -5.36 -13.36 10.34
N ALA A 35 -4.71 -12.82 11.36
CA ALA A 35 -4.83 -13.31 12.72
C ALA A 35 -6.25 -13.22 13.28
N VAL A 36 -6.95 -12.11 13.01
CA VAL A 36 -8.29 -11.80 13.55
C VAL A 36 -9.41 -12.48 12.75
N PHE A 37 -9.30 -12.52 11.42
CA PHE A 37 -10.43 -12.90 10.55
C PHE A 37 -10.31 -14.30 9.93
N THR A 38 -9.32 -15.10 10.32
CA THR A 38 -9.21 -16.51 9.91
C THR A 38 -9.37 -17.45 11.09
N LYS A 39 -10.01 -18.60 10.87
CA LYS A 39 -10.22 -19.65 11.88
C LYS A 39 -9.48 -20.92 11.47
N ASN A 40 -9.14 -21.75 12.45
CA ASN A 40 -8.59 -23.08 12.14
C ASN A 40 -9.71 -23.93 11.53
N ILE A 41 -9.43 -24.54 10.38
CA ILE A 41 -10.37 -25.39 9.64
C ILE A 41 -9.92 -26.84 9.60
N GLY A 42 -8.71 -27.12 10.06
CA GLY A 42 -8.11 -28.44 10.04
C GLY A 42 -6.66 -28.42 10.49
N TYR A 43 -5.98 -29.53 10.31
CA TYR A 43 -4.53 -29.64 10.46
C TYR A 43 -3.95 -30.64 9.48
N THR A 44 -2.68 -30.45 9.14
CA THR A 44 -1.84 -31.45 8.51
C THR A 44 -1.06 -32.17 9.63
N ALA A 45 -1.19 -33.48 9.68
CA ALA A 45 -0.50 -34.34 10.62
C ALA A 45 0.84 -34.80 10.02
N TYR A 46 1.92 -34.61 10.78
CA TYR A 46 3.26 -35.08 10.45
C TYR A 46 3.70 -36.15 11.43
N GLY A 47 4.34 -37.21 10.93
CA GLY A 47 4.81 -38.33 11.73
C GLY A 47 6.32 -38.45 11.69
N THR A 48 6.93 -38.76 12.83
CA THR A 48 8.30 -39.31 12.88
C THR A 48 8.23 -40.78 13.28
N SER A 49 9.00 -41.61 12.57
CA SER A 49 9.12 -43.05 12.83
C SER A 49 10.38 -43.31 13.67
N SER A 50 10.42 -44.44 14.38
CA SER A 50 11.61 -44.89 15.12
C SER A 50 12.86 -45.07 14.25
N GLU A 51 12.70 -45.22 12.94
CA GLU A 51 13.79 -45.39 11.97
C GLU A 51 14.25 -44.10 11.29
N SER A 52 13.45 -43.02 11.36
CA SER A 52 13.76 -41.75 10.69
C SER A 52 13.31 -40.56 11.54
N SER A 53 14.26 -39.68 11.85
CA SER A 53 14.01 -38.42 12.55
C SER A 53 13.40 -37.33 11.65
N GLU A 54 13.24 -37.58 10.35
CA GLU A 54 12.63 -36.62 9.43
C GLU A 54 11.10 -36.72 9.50
N PRO A 55 10.39 -35.61 9.78
CA PRO A 55 8.93 -35.60 9.83
C PRO A 55 8.33 -35.77 8.42
N GLU A 56 7.55 -36.83 8.23
CA GLU A 56 6.81 -37.12 7.00
C GLU A 56 5.37 -36.61 7.10
N GLU A 57 4.84 -36.02 6.02
CA GLU A 57 3.43 -35.63 5.96
C GLU A 57 2.54 -36.88 5.86
N LEU A 58 1.73 -37.15 6.89
CA LEU A 58 0.91 -38.36 6.96
C LEU A 58 -0.45 -38.16 6.29
N TYR A 59 -1.19 -37.14 6.73
CA TYR A 59 -2.52 -36.83 6.21
C TYR A 59 -2.95 -35.40 6.57
N THR A 60 -3.93 -34.89 5.83
CA THR A 60 -4.63 -33.65 6.15
C THR A 60 -6.05 -33.97 6.61
N TYR A 61 -6.47 -33.31 7.69
CA TYR A 61 -7.80 -33.46 8.29
C TYR A 61 -8.50 -32.11 8.38
N TYR A 62 -9.76 -32.04 7.95
CA TYR A 62 -10.61 -30.87 8.12
C TYR A 62 -11.66 -31.13 9.20
N TYR A 63 -11.90 -30.14 10.07
CA TYR A 63 -12.89 -30.25 11.14
C TYR A 63 -14.33 -30.43 10.63
N ALA A 64 -14.58 -30.17 9.34
CA ALA A 64 -15.87 -30.41 8.71
C ALA A 64 -16.12 -31.91 8.41
N ASP A 65 -15.08 -32.74 8.41
CA ASP A 65 -15.13 -34.14 7.97
C ASP A 65 -15.56 -35.12 9.08
N GLY A 66 -15.86 -34.64 10.29
CA GLY A 66 -16.43 -35.45 11.38
C GLY A 66 -15.47 -35.67 12.54
N GLU A 67 -15.20 -36.94 12.88
CA GLU A 67 -14.18 -37.33 13.88
C GLU A 67 -12.91 -37.82 13.16
N ASP A 68 -11.72 -37.45 13.67
CA ASP A 68 -10.45 -37.94 13.13
C ASP A 68 -10.14 -39.35 13.64
N THR A 69 -10.40 -40.34 12.79
CA THR A 69 -10.07 -41.75 13.05
C THR A 69 -8.64 -42.12 12.65
N LYS A 70 -7.98 -41.31 11.80
CA LYS A 70 -6.64 -41.61 11.26
C LYS A 70 -5.51 -41.31 12.24
N LYS A 71 -5.72 -40.37 13.17
CA LYS A 71 -4.73 -40.03 14.18
C LYS A 71 -4.34 -41.22 15.05
N GLN A 72 -5.35 -41.95 15.52
CA GLN A 72 -5.15 -43.12 16.35
C GLN A 72 -4.47 -44.24 15.55
N GLU A 73 -4.89 -44.46 14.30
CA GLU A 73 -4.30 -45.45 13.39
C GLU A 73 -2.78 -45.23 13.20
N TYR A 74 -2.33 -44.00 12.96
CA TYR A 74 -0.90 -43.72 12.79
C TYR A 74 -0.11 -43.80 14.11
N THR A 75 -0.74 -43.44 15.23
CA THR A 75 -0.13 -43.59 16.56
C THR A 75 0.07 -45.07 16.90
N ASP A 76 -0.92 -45.91 16.60
CA ASP A 76 -0.87 -47.36 16.80
C ASP A 76 0.17 -48.04 15.88
N ARG A 77 0.46 -47.43 14.72
CA ARG A 77 1.54 -47.83 13.80
C ARG A 77 2.95 -47.39 14.23
N GLY A 78 3.09 -46.74 15.39
CA GLY A 78 4.38 -46.35 15.98
C GLY A 78 4.90 -44.97 15.59
N TYR A 79 4.07 -44.12 14.97
CA TYR A 79 4.46 -42.74 14.65
C TYR A 79 4.21 -41.80 15.82
N THR A 80 5.13 -40.85 16.03
CA THR A 80 4.85 -39.67 16.86
C THR A 80 4.20 -38.59 15.99
N VAL A 81 2.91 -38.33 16.20
CA VAL A 81 2.14 -37.39 15.38
C VAL A 81 2.20 -35.96 15.92
N SER A 82 2.58 -35.01 15.06
CA SER A 82 2.58 -33.57 15.31
C SER A 82 1.62 -32.86 14.34
N GLU A 83 0.99 -31.76 14.78
CA GLU A 83 -0.06 -31.08 14.02
C GLU A 83 0.37 -29.69 13.56
N SER A 84 0.20 -29.40 12.28
CA SER A 84 0.28 -28.04 11.73
C SER A 84 -1.11 -27.54 11.34
N LYS A 85 -1.59 -26.49 12.02
CA LYS A 85 -2.95 -25.98 11.84
C LYS A 85 -3.14 -25.35 10.47
N ILE A 86 -4.20 -25.75 9.76
CA ILE A 86 -4.65 -25.14 8.53
C ILE A 86 -5.65 -24.03 8.87
N ARG A 87 -5.36 -22.80 8.45
CA ARG A 87 -6.25 -21.65 8.64
C ARG A 87 -7.13 -21.43 7.41
N SER A 88 -8.36 -20.98 7.63
CA SER A 88 -9.27 -20.58 6.57
C SER A 88 -8.69 -19.43 5.75
N THR A 89 -9.16 -19.26 4.52
CA THR A 89 -8.94 -18.04 3.75
C THR A 89 -9.54 -16.83 4.48
N LEU A 90 -9.00 -15.64 4.20
CA LEU A 90 -9.53 -14.40 4.76
C LEU A 90 -10.97 -14.19 4.31
N SER A 91 -11.87 -13.93 5.26
CA SER A 91 -13.28 -13.64 4.93
C SER A 91 -13.40 -12.37 4.08
N GLY A 92 -14.49 -12.24 3.32
CA GLY A 92 -14.75 -11.03 2.51
C GLY A 92 -14.73 -9.75 3.35
N THR A 93 -15.33 -9.80 4.55
CA THR A 93 -15.28 -8.70 5.53
C THR A 93 -13.87 -8.43 6.02
N GLY A 94 -13.09 -9.47 6.36
CA GLY A 94 -11.70 -9.32 6.79
C GLY A 94 -10.83 -8.66 5.71
N ASN A 95 -11.04 -9.04 4.45
CA ASN A 95 -10.36 -8.43 3.30
C ASN A 95 -10.77 -6.96 3.12
N ALA A 96 -12.06 -6.64 3.23
CA ALA A 96 -12.53 -5.24 3.13
C ALA A 96 -11.94 -4.35 4.23
N VAL A 97 -11.90 -4.85 5.48
CA VAL A 97 -11.26 -4.16 6.62
C VAL A 97 -9.78 -3.95 6.37
N PHE A 98 -9.06 -5.01 5.96
CA PHE A 98 -7.64 -4.95 5.62
C PHE A 98 -7.36 -3.86 4.58
N LEU A 99 -8.04 -3.90 3.44
CA LEU A 99 -7.83 -2.98 2.33
C LEU A 99 -8.15 -1.54 2.75
N THR A 100 -9.24 -1.33 3.48
CA THR A 100 -9.67 0.01 3.91
C THR A 100 -8.69 0.62 4.90
N VAL A 101 -8.36 -0.10 5.98
CA VAL A 101 -7.49 0.43 7.05
C VAL A 101 -6.08 0.67 6.52
N SER A 102 -5.51 -0.29 5.80
CA SER A 102 -4.17 -0.13 5.22
C SER A 102 -4.11 1.06 4.24
N GLN A 103 -5.12 1.27 3.41
CA GLN A 103 -5.15 2.40 2.47
C GLN A 103 -5.23 3.75 3.19
N ILE A 104 -6.03 3.85 4.27
CA ILE A 104 -6.13 5.07 5.08
C ILE A 104 -4.75 5.43 5.64
N PHE A 105 -4.07 4.49 6.28
CA PHE A 105 -2.73 4.74 6.83
C PHE A 105 -1.71 5.08 5.75
N CYS A 106 -1.74 4.39 4.61
CA CYS A 106 -0.84 4.69 3.49
C CYS A 106 -1.08 6.11 2.92
N LEU A 107 -2.34 6.54 2.79
CA LEU A 107 -2.67 7.90 2.35
C LEU A 107 -2.26 8.95 3.38
N LEU A 108 -2.43 8.67 4.68
CA LEU A 108 -1.98 9.57 5.74
C LEU A 108 -0.47 9.79 5.68
N ILE A 109 0.32 8.72 5.53
CA ILE A 109 1.78 8.81 5.38
C ILE A 109 2.12 9.59 4.10
N LEU A 110 1.53 9.21 2.97
CA LEU A 110 1.78 9.84 1.67
C LEU A 110 1.51 11.35 1.72
N ILE A 111 0.31 11.74 2.16
CA ILE A 111 -0.12 13.14 2.20
C ILE A 111 0.72 13.92 3.22
N SER A 112 1.01 13.37 4.39
CA SER A 112 1.78 14.08 5.44
C SER A 112 3.20 14.43 4.98
N PHE A 113 3.88 13.49 4.32
CA PHE A 113 5.24 13.70 3.82
C PHE A 113 5.28 14.69 2.64
N ILE A 114 4.30 14.62 1.73
CA ILE A 114 4.15 15.59 0.65
C ILE A 114 3.86 16.98 1.25
N TYR A 115 2.90 17.04 2.18
CA TYR A 115 2.39 18.28 2.75
C TYR A 115 3.47 19.11 3.42
N SER A 116 4.21 18.52 4.37
CA SER A 116 5.21 19.24 5.18
C SER A 116 6.19 20.05 4.31
N ASN A 117 6.69 19.44 3.24
CA ASN A 117 7.72 20.04 2.40
C ASN A 117 7.19 21.09 1.45
N LEU A 118 6.08 20.80 0.77
CA LEU A 118 5.52 21.72 -0.23
C LEU A 118 4.78 22.87 0.42
N TRP A 119 4.22 22.68 1.61
CA TRP A 119 3.71 23.75 2.43
C TRP A 119 4.82 24.74 2.81
N GLN A 120 5.95 24.27 3.35
CA GLN A 120 7.10 25.12 3.67
C GLN A 120 7.65 25.86 2.45
N LEU A 121 7.71 25.19 1.30
CA LEU A 121 8.10 25.81 0.04
C LEU A 121 7.12 26.93 -0.36
N GLY A 122 5.81 26.66 -0.30
CA GLY A 122 4.78 27.66 -0.60
C GLY A 122 4.90 28.89 0.29
N THR A 123 5.12 28.71 1.60
CA THR A 123 5.33 29.81 2.54
C THR A 123 6.57 30.64 2.20
N LYS A 124 7.69 29.98 1.87
CA LYS A 124 8.92 30.66 1.45
C LYS A 124 8.69 31.48 0.18
N ASP A 125 8.09 30.88 -0.83
CA ASP A 125 7.86 31.53 -2.12
C ASP A 125 6.88 32.69 -2.00
N SER A 126 5.84 32.56 -1.17
CA SER A 126 4.91 33.65 -0.81
C SER A 126 5.64 34.87 -0.25
N ASN A 127 6.62 34.66 0.63
CA ASN A 127 7.42 35.75 1.18
C ASN A 127 8.34 36.39 0.12
N LEU A 128 8.99 35.58 -0.72
CA LEU A 128 9.83 36.11 -1.81
C LEU A 128 9.04 36.97 -2.80
N VAL A 129 7.82 36.55 -3.13
CA VAL A 129 6.91 37.32 -4.01
C VAL A 129 6.47 38.63 -3.33
N LYS A 130 6.09 38.59 -2.04
CA LYS A 130 5.73 39.80 -1.27
C LYS A 130 6.86 40.83 -1.27
N PHE A 131 8.10 40.38 -1.17
CA PHE A 131 9.29 41.24 -1.19
C PHE A 131 9.83 41.49 -2.61
N LYS A 132 9.11 41.13 -3.68
CA LYS A 132 9.50 41.34 -5.09
C LYS A 132 10.82 40.68 -5.51
N HIS A 133 11.22 39.61 -4.85
CA HIS A 133 12.42 38.83 -5.18
C HIS A 133 12.12 37.68 -6.18
N GLU A 134 10.86 37.28 -6.33
CA GLU A 134 10.43 36.23 -7.24
C GLU A 134 9.07 36.56 -7.88
N LYS A 135 8.76 35.95 -9.03
CA LYS A 135 7.46 36.07 -9.68
C LYS A 135 6.49 35.06 -9.09
N GLU A 136 5.22 35.43 -9.01
CA GLU A 136 4.16 34.55 -8.53
C GLU A 136 3.97 33.33 -9.46
N ASP A 137 4.07 32.13 -8.89
CA ASP A 137 3.70 30.87 -9.54
C ASP A 137 2.91 29.99 -8.57
N ARG A 138 1.58 30.09 -8.62
CA ARG A 138 0.65 29.29 -7.80
C ARG A 138 0.62 27.82 -8.19
N LEU A 139 1.00 27.50 -9.43
CA LEU A 139 0.99 26.14 -9.97
C LEU A 139 2.32 25.42 -9.76
N LYS A 140 3.31 26.06 -9.11
CA LYS A 140 4.62 25.46 -8.85
C LYS A 140 4.50 24.10 -8.15
N GLY A 141 3.62 23.98 -7.16
CA GLY A 141 3.32 22.69 -6.50
C GLY A 141 2.76 21.61 -7.43
N VAL A 142 1.85 21.97 -8.34
CA VAL A 142 1.30 21.05 -9.35
C VAL A 142 2.40 20.61 -10.31
N LYS A 143 3.26 21.52 -10.78
CA LYS A 143 4.38 21.22 -11.69
C LYS A 143 5.40 20.29 -11.01
N ILE A 144 5.73 20.55 -9.74
CA ILE A 144 6.61 19.67 -8.95
C ILE A 144 6.00 18.28 -8.81
N GLY A 145 4.70 18.21 -8.46
CA GLY A 145 3.94 16.97 -8.39
C GLY A 145 3.97 16.19 -9.70
N ALA A 146 3.67 16.86 -10.82
CA ALA A 146 3.67 16.27 -12.15
C ALA A 146 5.04 15.69 -12.55
N VAL A 147 6.13 16.41 -12.26
CA VAL A 147 7.48 15.88 -12.50
C VAL A 147 7.77 14.66 -11.63
N SER A 148 7.37 14.69 -10.36
CA SER A 148 7.67 13.62 -9.41
C SER A 148 7.00 12.28 -9.74
N VAL A 149 5.89 12.31 -10.48
CA VAL A 149 5.15 11.10 -10.88
C VAL A 149 5.57 10.56 -12.25
N ILE A 150 6.47 11.23 -12.98
CA ILE A 150 6.94 10.75 -14.29
C ILE A 150 7.46 9.31 -14.22
N PRO A 151 8.34 8.92 -13.27
CA PRO A 151 8.80 7.54 -13.20
C PRO A 151 7.69 6.52 -12.90
N LEU A 152 6.64 6.93 -12.16
CA LEU A 152 5.48 6.08 -11.89
C LEU A 152 4.67 5.83 -13.17
N TYR A 153 4.47 6.88 -13.98
CA TYR A 153 3.82 6.74 -15.28
C TYR A 153 4.64 5.91 -16.26
N LEU A 154 5.97 6.00 -16.25
CA LEU A 154 6.82 5.10 -17.04
C LEU A 154 6.63 3.63 -16.62
N GLY A 155 6.53 3.36 -15.31
CA GLY A 155 6.21 2.02 -14.81
C GLY A 155 4.82 1.53 -15.24
N LEU A 156 3.81 2.41 -15.23
CA LEU A 156 2.46 2.10 -15.73
C LEU A 156 2.42 1.83 -17.23
N ILE A 157 3.16 2.61 -18.02
CA ILE A 157 3.30 2.40 -19.47
C ILE A 157 3.97 1.04 -19.72
N ALA A 158 5.02 0.70 -18.98
CA ALA A 158 5.64 -0.62 -19.06
C ALA A 158 4.65 -1.74 -18.71
N LEU A 159 3.83 -1.56 -17.67
CA LEU A 159 2.78 -2.51 -17.29
C LEU A 159 1.75 -2.71 -18.41
N ALA A 160 1.34 -1.63 -19.09
CA ALA A 160 0.43 -1.69 -20.24
C ALA A 160 1.05 -2.43 -21.43
N VAL A 161 2.34 -2.19 -21.71
CA VAL A 161 3.09 -2.92 -22.75
C VAL A 161 3.23 -4.41 -22.38
N PHE A 162 3.42 -4.73 -21.10
CA PHE A 162 3.48 -6.13 -20.64
C PHE A 162 2.14 -6.84 -20.82
N ASN A 163 1.03 -6.17 -20.50
CA ASN A 163 -0.32 -6.66 -20.76
C ASN A 163 -0.59 -6.86 -22.27
N ALA A 164 -0.06 -6.00 -23.13
CA ALA A 164 -0.21 -6.10 -24.59
C ALA A 164 0.58 -7.25 -25.25
N GLY A 165 1.35 -8.03 -24.48
CA GLY A 165 2.01 -9.24 -24.98
C GLY A 165 3.51 -9.35 -24.64
N ALA A 166 4.17 -8.26 -24.26
CA ALA A 166 5.63 -8.26 -24.10
C ALA A 166 6.11 -9.11 -22.90
N PHE A 167 5.38 -9.10 -21.79
CA PHE A 167 5.72 -9.88 -20.60
C PHE A 167 4.48 -10.26 -19.78
N VAL A 168 3.59 -11.03 -20.41
CA VAL A 168 2.25 -11.34 -19.89
C VAL A 168 2.23 -12.05 -18.53
N LYS A 169 3.30 -12.79 -18.19
CA LYS A 169 3.44 -13.51 -16.92
C LYS A 169 3.95 -12.63 -15.77
N PHE A 170 4.14 -11.33 -15.98
CA PHE A 170 4.58 -10.42 -14.92
C PHE A 170 3.61 -10.47 -13.74
N PRO A 171 4.09 -10.71 -12.51
CA PRO A 171 3.21 -10.85 -11.35
C PRO A 171 2.65 -9.49 -10.91
N VAL A 172 1.32 -9.36 -10.89
CA VAL A 172 0.63 -8.16 -10.38
C VAL A 172 1.00 -7.90 -8.91
N ALA A 173 1.29 -8.98 -8.18
CA ALA A 173 1.74 -8.91 -6.79
C ALA A 173 3.05 -8.11 -6.59
N LEU A 174 3.94 -8.13 -7.58
CA LEU A 174 5.17 -7.35 -7.52
C LEU A 174 4.88 -5.86 -7.78
N TYR A 175 4.00 -5.57 -8.75
CA TYR A 175 3.58 -4.20 -9.03
C TYR A 175 2.95 -3.50 -7.81
N LYS A 176 1.98 -4.15 -7.17
CA LYS A 176 1.33 -3.59 -5.97
C LYS A 176 2.30 -3.38 -4.80
N THR A 177 3.31 -4.24 -4.67
CA THR A 177 4.34 -4.16 -3.62
C THR A 177 5.28 -2.99 -3.84
N VAL A 178 5.74 -2.77 -5.08
CA VAL A 178 6.59 -1.62 -5.43
C VAL A 178 5.83 -0.30 -5.23
N HIS A 179 4.52 -0.30 -5.48
CA HIS A 179 3.64 0.86 -5.33
C HIS A 179 2.78 0.78 -4.05
N ALA A 180 3.39 0.37 -2.94
CA ALA A 180 2.70 0.10 -1.69
C ALA A 180 1.86 1.28 -1.13
N SER A 181 2.18 2.53 -1.46
CA SER A 181 1.35 3.68 -1.04
C SER A 181 -0.08 3.64 -1.59
N PHE A 182 -0.29 2.88 -2.67
CA PHE A 182 -1.59 2.63 -3.29
C PHE A 182 -1.93 1.13 -3.31
N TYR A 183 -1.29 0.29 -2.48
CA TYR A 183 -1.42 -1.16 -2.53
C TYR A 183 -2.89 -1.61 -2.58
N SER A 184 -3.73 -1.09 -1.69
CA SER A 184 -5.10 -1.54 -1.54
C SER A 184 -6.00 -1.05 -2.67
N PHE A 185 -5.75 0.14 -3.21
CA PHE A 185 -6.42 0.57 -4.44
C PHE A 185 -5.99 -0.25 -5.65
N ILE A 186 -4.70 -0.58 -5.78
CA ILE A 186 -4.20 -1.46 -6.84
C ILE A 186 -4.84 -2.85 -6.70
N GLN A 187 -4.93 -3.39 -5.48
CA GLN A 187 -5.58 -4.68 -5.20
C GLN A 187 -7.08 -4.65 -5.53
N LEU A 188 -7.78 -3.55 -5.21
CA LEU A 188 -9.18 -3.37 -5.55
C LEU A 188 -9.40 -3.31 -7.06
N ILE A 189 -8.56 -2.56 -7.78
CA ILE A 189 -8.65 -2.40 -9.25
C ILE A 189 -8.27 -3.70 -9.97
N SER A 190 -7.19 -4.36 -9.52
CA SER A 190 -6.70 -5.60 -10.12
C SER A 190 -7.56 -6.83 -9.78
N GLY A 191 -8.25 -6.81 -8.64
CA GLY A 191 -9.08 -7.91 -8.18
C GLY A 191 -8.25 -9.19 -7.97
N GLY A 192 -8.71 -10.29 -8.57
CA GLY A 192 -8.03 -11.59 -8.51
C GLY A 192 -6.94 -11.81 -9.55
N ALA A 193 -6.51 -10.78 -10.30
CA ALA A 193 -5.48 -10.92 -11.33
C ALA A 193 -4.14 -11.36 -10.71
N ALA A 194 -3.65 -12.54 -11.11
CA ALA A 194 -2.35 -13.05 -10.67
C ALA A 194 -1.23 -12.44 -11.52
N THR A 195 -1.46 -12.38 -12.83
CA THR A 195 -0.52 -11.86 -13.83
C THR A 195 -1.10 -10.66 -14.57
N VAL A 196 -0.24 -9.90 -15.23
CA VAL A 196 -0.69 -8.74 -16.01
C VAL A 196 -1.57 -9.14 -17.18
N ALA A 197 -1.48 -10.37 -17.70
CA ALA A 197 -2.38 -10.86 -18.74
C ALA A 197 -3.85 -10.86 -18.29
N ASP A 198 -4.10 -11.05 -17.00
CA ASP A 198 -5.44 -11.14 -16.41
C ASP A 198 -6.09 -9.76 -16.20
N LEU A 199 -5.35 -8.67 -16.47
CA LEU A 199 -5.85 -7.32 -16.36
C LEU A 199 -6.56 -6.90 -17.66
N SER A 200 -7.81 -6.50 -17.55
CA SER A 200 -8.51 -5.85 -18.64
C SER A 200 -8.02 -4.42 -18.85
N VAL A 201 -8.14 -3.91 -20.09
CA VAL A 201 -7.76 -2.53 -20.45
C VAL A 201 -8.40 -1.47 -19.52
N PRO A 202 -9.70 -1.56 -19.14
CA PRO A 202 -10.29 -0.62 -18.19
C PRO A 202 -9.58 -0.60 -16.83
N ARG A 203 -9.15 -1.76 -16.31
CA ARG A 203 -8.40 -1.82 -15.04
C ARG A 203 -7.06 -1.11 -15.16
N ILE A 204 -6.36 -1.26 -16.28
CA ILE A 204 -5.11 -0.55 -16.54
C ILE A 204 -5.36 0.96 -16.56
N ILE A 205 -6.38 1.44 -17.28
CA ILE A 205 -6.75 2.86 -17.32
C ILE A 205 -7.02 3.41 -15.90
N LEU A 206 -7.72 2.65 -15.05
CA LEU A 206 -7.95 3.07 -13.66
C LEU A 206 -6.64 3.21 -12.85
N LEU A 207 -5.64 2.36 -13.10
CA LEU A 207 -4.33 2.47 -12.45
C LEU A 207 -3.59 3.76 -12.84
N PHE A 208 -3.81 4.30 -14.04
CA PHE A 208 -3.25 5.58 -14.47
C PHE A 208 -3.79 6.79 -13.68
N LEU A 209 -4.92 6.65 -12.99
CA LEU A 209 -5.48 7.73 -12.17
C LEU A 209 -4.77 7.87 -10.83
N LEU A 210 -4.16 6.79 -10.30
CA LEU A 210 -3.60 6.78 -8.95
C LEU A 210 -2.47 7.80 -8.74
N PRO A 211 -1.48 7.96 -9.65
CA PRO A 211 -0.43 8.96 -9.46
C PRO A 211 -0.96 10.41 -9.42
N LEU A 212 -2.14 10.70 -9.96
CA LEU A 212 -2.73 12.05 -9.90
C LEU A 212 -3.02 12.49 -8.45
N VAL A 213 -3.23 11.55 -7.53
CA VAL A 213 -3.37 11.86 -6.09
C VAL A 213 -2.13 12.58 -5.56
N ILE A 214 -0.93 12.20 -6.02
CA ILE A 214 0.33 12.84 -5.63
C ILE A 214 0.40 14.26 -6.20
N VAL A 215 -0.03 14.45 -7.45
CA VAL A 215 -0.07 15.77 -8.10
C VAL A 215 -1.02 16.70 -7.37
N ALA A 216 -2.23 16.22 -7.05
CA ALA A 216 -3.23 16.95 -6.30
C ALA A 216 -2.77 17.30 -4.88
N ALA A 217 -2.20 16.33 -4.15
CA ALA A 217 -1.64 16.56 -2.82
C ALA A 217 -0.50 17.59 -2.86
N SER A 218 0.33 17.55 -3.90
CA SER A 218 1.45 18.48 -4.09
C SER A 218 0.99 19.91 -4.38
N GLY A 219 0.02 20.05 -5.28
CA GLY A 219 -0.62 21.34 -5.57
C GLY A 219 -1.32 21.92 -4.34
N GLY A 220 -2.16 21.12 -3.68
CA GLY A 220 -2.90 21.53 -2.48
C GLY A 220 -1.97 21.97 -1.36
N ALA A 221 -0.96 21.17 -1.03
CA ALA A 221 0.02 21.51 0.00
C ALA A 221 0.73 22.84 -0.26
N TYR A 222 1.19 23.05 -1.49
CA TYR A 222 1.86 24.28 -1.89
C TYR A 222 0.94 25.49 -1.81
N ILE A 223 -0.30 25.39 -2.30
CA ILE A 223 -1.28 26.49 -2.25
C ILE A 223 -1.60 26.87 -0.81
N LEU A 224 -1.79 25.88 0.07
CA LEU A 224 -2.02 26.12 1.50
C LEU A 224 -0.82 26.81 2.14
N GLY A 225 0.40 26.38 1.83
CA GLY A 225 1.63 27.03 2.29
C GLY A 225 1.76 28.47 1.82
N TYR A 226 1.47 28.71 0.53
CA TYR A 226 1.52 30.03 -0.07
C TYR A 226 0.55 31.01 0.59
N ASN A 227 -0.62 30.50 0.99
CA ASN A 227 -1.64 31.26 1.71
C ASN A 227 -1.40 31.31 3.24
N ASN A 228 -0.28 30.77 3.74
CA ASN A 228 0.04 30.66 5.17
C ASN A 228 -1.06 29.95 5.98
N TYR A 229 -1.71 28.97 5.37
CA TYR A 229 -2.75 28.16 5.99
C TYR A 229 -2.17 26.83 6.48
N SER A 230 -1.93 26.71 7.78
CA SER A 230 -1.42 25.47 8.39
C SER A 230 -2.57 24.57 8.85
N LEU A 231 -2.66 23.37 8.28
CA LEU A 231 -3.62 22.34 8.69
C LEU A 231 -3.24 21.77 10.06
N GLY A 232 -1.95 21.57 10.33
CA GLY A 232 -1.45 21.07 11.59
C GLY A 232 -1.80 22.00 12.75
N GLU A 233 -1.62 23.31 12.57
CA GLU A 233 -1.99 24.29 13.60
C GLU A 233 -3.47 24.29 13.89
N LYS A 234 -4.35 24.17 12.88
CA LYS A 234 -5.80 24.13 13.10
C LYS A 234 -6.30 22.85 13.75
N LEU A 235 -5.65 21.72 13.50
CA LEU A 235 -6.01 20.44 14.08
C LEU A 235 -5.53 20.32 15.54
N ILE A 236 -4.36 20.89 15.85
CA ILE A 236 -3.76 20.84 17.19
C ILE A 236 -4.30 21.97 18.07
N TYR A 237 -4.40 23.19 17.55
CA TYR A 237 -4.83 24.36 18.31
C TYR A 237 -6.31 24.66 18.03
N LYS A 238 -7.16 24.28 18.98
CA LYS A 238 -8.54 24.76 19.03
C LYS A 238 -8.51 26.26 19.31
N LYS A 239 -9.07 27.07 18.40
CA LYS A 239 -9.24 28.51 18.59
C LYS A 239 -9.98 28.73 19.92
N LYS A 240 -9.38 29.40 20.90
CA LYS A 240 -10.09 29.82 22.12
C LYS A 240 -11.26 30.70 21.68
N SER A 241 -12.48 30.21 21.83
CA SER A 241 -13.69 31.03 21.75
C SER A 241 -13.75 31.84 23.04
N GLY A 242 -13.82 33.17 22.94
CA GLY A 242 -14.02 34.05 24.09
C GLY A 242 -12.74 34.76 24.54
N GLY A 243 -12.58 35.97 24.03
CA GLY A 243 -11.65 36.99 24.46
C GLY A 243 -12.15 38.29 23.86
N GLU A 244 -13.36 38.66 24.26
CA GLU A 244 -13.94 39.98 23.99
C GLU A 244 -12.93 41.05 24.42
N LYS A 245 -12.74 42.04 23.55
CA LYS A 245 -12.25 43.36 23.94
C LYS A 245 -13.45 44.20 24.33
#